data_AF-A0A6J4IDE8-F1
#
_entry.id   AF-A0A6J4IDE8-F1
#
_cell.length_a   1.000
_cell.length_b   1.000
_cell.length_c   1.000
_cell.angle_alpha   90.00
_cell.angle_beta   90.00
_cell.angle_gamma   90.00
#
_symmetry.space_group_name_H-M   'P 1'
#
loop_
_entity.id
_entity.type
_entity.pdbx_description
1 polymer ?
#
loop_
_entity_poly.entity_id
_entity_poly.type
_entity_poly.pdbx_seq_one_letter_code
_entity_poly.pdbx_strand_id
1 'polypeptide(L)'
;MSAEPPEPPPYPPAPWRLRGTLWAGLFRAEAPVVLPAGLRHLLGSRWLVVLLVRYLDGTLIYDELVVGSPARRGVRIGLFAHRIWVNNAASVHGGRGIWGLPKEMATFAWCENGVQVRDDAGPVADFAMDPHRGRLPPFWLFAPFLGRRRHGAWLYTVASLSARRCRP
;
A
#
# COMPACT_ATOMS: atom_id res chain seq x y z
N MET A 1 39.12 -3.20 -4.88
CA MET A 1 38.12 -4.04 -5.58
C MET A 1 36.78 -3.75 -4.92
N SER A 2 36.05 -2.75 -5.41
CA SER A 2 34.72 -2.44 -4.87
C SER A 2 33.77 -3.49 -5.41
N ALA A 3 33.19 -4.31 -4.53
CA ALA A 3 32.15 -5.25 -4.92
C ALA A 3 30.98 -4.44 -5.47
N GLU A 4 30.62 -4.71 -6.73
CA GLU A 4 29.38 -4.21 -7.31
C GLU A 4 28.22 -4.75 -6.47
N PRO A 5 27.26 -3.90 -6.05
CA PRO A 5 26.13 -4.37 -5.26
C PRO A 5 25.35 -5.43 -6.05
N PRO A 6 24.82 -6.48 -5.39
CA PRO A 6 24.10 -7.54 -6.07
C PRO A 6 22.94 -6.93 -6.88
N GLU A 7 22.80 -7.43 -8.11
CA GLU A 7 21.73 -7.00 -9.01
C GLU A 7 20.37 -7.19 -8.31
N PRO A 8 19.47 -6.20 -8.34
CA PRO A 8 18.19 -6.32 -7.66
C PRO A 8 17.43 -7.53 -8.22
N PRO A 9 16.75 -8.34 -7.37
CA PRO A 9 16.01 -9.49 -7.82
C PRO A 9 15.00 -9.09 -8.93
N PRO A 10 14.93 -9.88 -10.01
CA PRO A 10 14.09 -9.56 -11.15
C PRO A 10 12.62 -9.51 -10.73
N TYR A 11 11.88 -8.56 -11.29
CA TYR A 11 10.43 -8.44 -11.11
C TYR A 11 9.72 -8.48 -12.47
N PRO A 12 8.50 -9.04 -12.55
CA PRO A 12 7.78 -9.14 -13.81
C PRO A 12 7.42 -7.76 -14.37
N PRO A 13 7.35 -7.59 -15.70
CA PRO A 13 6.92 -6.34 -16.32
C PRO A 13 5.45 -6.03 -15.98
N ALA A 14 5.08 -4.77 -16.06
CA ALA A 14 3.68 -4.33 -15.97
C ALA A 14 2.88 -4.75 -17.22
N PRO A 15 1.53 -4.89 -17.12
CA PRO A 15 0.69 -4.64 -15.95
C PRO A 15 0.63 -5.84 -14.98
N TRP A 16 0.67 -5.56 -13.68
CA TRP A 16 0.44 -6.59 -12.65
C TRP A 16 -1.06 -6.79 -12.43
N ARG A 17 -1.50 -8.05 -12.40
CA ARG A 17 -2.84 -8.47 -12.00
C ARG A 17 -2.72 -9.11 -10.63
N LEU A 18 -3.33 -8.52 -9.61
CA LEU A 18 -3.23 -9.02 -8.24
C LEU A 18 -4.62 -9.33 -7.69
N ARG A 19 -4.76 -10.47 -7.03
CA ARG A 19 -6.03 -10.92 -6.41
C ARG A 19 -5.75 -11.38 -4.99
N GLY A 20 -6.62 -10.98 -4.07
CA GLY A 20 -6.39 -11.21 -2.65
C GLY A 20 -7.52 -10.72 -1.76
N THR A 21 -7.26 -10.75 -0.46
CA THR A 21 -8.14 -10.21 0.58
C THR A 21 -7.62 -8.85 1.03
N LEU A 22 -8.54 -7.89 1.16
CA LEU A 22 -8.25 -6.53 1.62
C LEU A 22 -9.02 -6.25 2.91
N TRP A 23 -8.31 -5.77 3.91
CA TRP A 23 -8.84 -5.10 5.09
C TRP A 23 -8.47 -3.63 5.00
N ALA A 24 -9.45 -2.75 5.19
CA ALA A 24 -9.26 -1.32 5.08
C ALA A 24 -9.93 -0.61 6.26
N GLY A 25 -9.25 0.41 6.79
CA GLY A 25 -9.79 1.25 7.84
C GLY A 25 -9.37 2.70 7.67
N LEU A 26 -10.19 3.59 8.23
CA LEU A 26 -9.91 5.01 8.32
C LEU A 26 -9.58 5.33 9.78
N PHE A 27 -8.41 5.93 10.00
CA PHE A 27 -7.86 6.21 11.31
C PHE A 27 -7.53 7.70 11.43
N ARG A 28 -7.53 8.21 12.66
CA ARG A 28 -7.13 9.58 12.96
C ARG A 28 -5.75 9.57 13.62
N ALA A 29 -4.80 10.24 13.00
CA ALA A 29 -3.47 10.45 13.55
C ALA A 29 -3.51 11.42 14.73
N GLU A 30 -2.63 11.19 15.70
CA GLU A 30 -2.44 12.06 16.86
C GLU A 30 -1.97 13.46 16.43
N ALA A 31 -1.08 13.52 15.45
CA ALA A 31 -0.56 14.75 14.86
C ALA A 31 -1.00 14.91 13.39
N PRO A 32 -1.12 16.15 12.89
CA PRO A 32 -1.30 16.40 11.46
C PRO A 32 -0.17 15.82 10.61
N VAL A 33 -0.53 15.14 9.53
CA VAL A 33 0.42 14.61 8.55
C VAL A 33 0.62 15.64 7.43
N VAL A 34 1.88 15.86 7.06
CA VAL A 34 2.24 16.79 5.99
C VAL A 34 2.25 16.04 4.66
N LEU A 35 1.55 16.58 3.66
CA LEU A 35 1.66 16.11 2.29
C LEU A 35 2.77 16.87 1.56
N PRO A 36 3.47 16.24 0.60
CA PRO A 36 4.41 16.95 -0.23
C PRO A 36 3.73 18.07 -1.05
N ALA A 37 4.53 19.07 -1.43
CA ALA A 37 4.06 20.23 -2.18
C ALA A 37 3.26 19.85 -3.44
N GLY A 38 2.13 20.53 -3.64
CA GLY A 38 1.22 20.29 -4.77
C GLY A 38 0.11 19.28 -4.48
N LEU A 39 0.12 18.62 -3.32
CA LEU A 39 -0.99 17.81 -2.82
C LEU A 39 -1.79 18.54 -1.75
N ARG A 40 -3.09 18.26 -1.71
CA ARG A 40 -4.02 18.75 -0.68
C ARG A 40 -4.75 17.57 -0.06
N HIS A 41 -4.95 17.60 1.26
CA HIS A 41 -5.76 16.60 1.97
C HIS A 41 -7.23 16.65 1.51
N LEU A 42 -7.85 15.48 1.35
CA LEU A 42 -9.26 15.37 0.99
C LEU A 42 -10.18 15.33 2.23
N LEU A 43 -9.79 14.57 3.26
CA LEU A 43 -10.57 14.42 4.49
C LEU A 43 -10.03 15.27 5.67
N GLY A 44 -8.89 15.94 5.48
CA GLY A 44 -8.18 16.71 6.51
C GLY A 44 -6.84 16.07 6.89
N SER A 45 -5.95 16.86 7.50
CA SER A 45 -4.54 16.49 7.68
C SER A 45 -4.27 15.38 8.69
N ARG A 46 -5.26 15.01 9.51
CA ARG A 46 -5.13 13.95 10.50
C ARG A 46 -5.74 12.63 10.05
N TRP A 47 -6.38 12.55 8.89
CA TRP A 47 -7.00 11.32 8.44
C TRP A 47 -6.03 10.46 7.64
N LEU A 48 -5.95 9.19 8.06
CA LEU A 48 -5.14 8.15 7.45
C LEU A 48 -6.03 7.00 7.00
N VAL A 49 -5.75 6.49 5.82
CA VAL A 49 -6.24 5.19 5.36
C VAL A 49 -5.15 4.17 5.63
N VAL A 50 -5.53 3.09 6.31
CA VAL A 50 -4.69 1.92 6.49
C VAL A 50 -5.29 0.78 5.68
N LEU A 51 -4.48 0.18 4.82
CA LEU A 51 -4.86 -0.99 4.02
C LEU A 51 -3.93 -2.13 4.39
N LEU A 52 -4.50 -3.27 4.75
CA LEU A 52 -3.78 -4.54 4.86
C LEU A 52 -4.30 -5.46 3.76
N VAL A 53 -3.40 -6.01 2.97
CA VAL A 53 -3.73 -6.81 1.79
C VAL A 53 -2.95 -8.10 1.82
N ARG A 54 -3.63 -9.20 1.53
CA ARG A 54 -3.02 -10.50 1.29
C ARG A 54 -3.30 -10.92 -0.14
N TYR A 55 -2.32 -10.74 -1.02
CA TYR A 55 -2.42 -11.20 -2.41
C TYR A 55 -2.11 -12.69 -2.47
N LEU A 56 -3.10 -13.45 -2.94
CA LEU A 56 -3.10 -14.92 -2.95
C LEU A 56 -2.99 -15.49 -4.38
N ASP A 57 -3.15 -14.65 -5.39
CA ASP A 57 -3.15 -15.04 -6.80
C ASP A 57 -2.77 -13.85 -7.71
N GLY A 58 -2.29 -14.19 -8.91
CA GLY A 58 -1.94 -13.24 -9.96
C GLY A 58 -0.44 -13.14 -10.23
N THR A 59 0.02 -11.97 -10.67
CA THR A 59 1.40 -11.72 -11.09
C THR A 59 2.41 -11.92 -9.97
N LEU A 60 2.04 -11.58 -8.73
CA LEU A 60 2.83 -11.81 -7.52
C LEU A 60 1.90 -12.18 -6.36
N ILE A 61 2.40 -13.02 -5.45
CA ILE A 61 1.74 -13.44 -4.21
C ILE A 61 2.57 -12.90 -3.06
N TYR A 62 1.97 -12.02 -2.25
CA TYR A 62 2.64 -11.32 -1.15
C TYR A 62 1.62 -10.61 -0.24
N ASP A 63 2.07 -10.25 0.96
CA ASP A 63 1.31 -9.42 1.90
C ASP A 63 1.77 -7.96 1.82
N GLU A 64 0.85 -7.02 1.99
CA GLU A 64 1.09 -5.58 1.88
C GLU A 64 0.36 -4.81 2.97
N LEU A 65 1.07 -3.92 3.67
CA LEU A 65 0.52 -2.93 4.58
C LEU A 65 0.78 -1.53 4.02
N VAL A 66 -0.27 -0.74 3.84
CA VAL A 66 -0.20 0.64 3.35
C VAL A 66 -0.73 1.57 4.42
N VAL A 67 0.01 2.66 4.68
CA VAL A 67 -0.47 3.82 5.42
C VAL A 67 -0.41 5.04 4.51
N GLY A 68 -1.56 5.67 4.26
CA GLY A 68 -1.64 6.79 3.34
C GLY A 68 -2.68 7.83 3.74
N SER A 69 -2.64 9.00 3.11
CA SER A 69 -3.67 10.05 3.27
C SER A 69 -4.48 10.20 1.98
N PRO A 70 -5.82 10.28 2.07
CA PRO A 70 -6.66 10.71 0.95
C PRO A 70 -6.26 12.11 0.50
N ALA A 71 -5.82 12.22 -0.74
CA ALA A 71 -5.22 13.45 -1.26
C ALA A 71 -5.75 13.78 -2.65
N ARG A 72 -5.57 15.04 -3.05
CA ARG A 72 -5.84 15.50 -4.41
C ARG A 72 -4.72 16.37 -4.95
N ARG A 73 -4.52 16.31 -6.27
CA ARG A 73 -3.70 17.24 -7.06
C ARG A 73 -4.54 17.82 -8.19
N GLY A 74 -4.91 19.10 -8.07
CA GLY A 74 -5.90 19.70 -8.96
C GLY A 74 -7.24 18.96 -8.85
N VAL A 75 -7.72 18.42 -9.98
CA VAL A 75 -8.94 17.61 -10.10
C VAL A 75 -8.73 16.12 -9.85
N ARG A 76 -7.48 15.65 -9.72
CA ARG A 76 -7.17 14.23 -9.54
C ARG A 76 -7.18 13.89 -8.04
N ILE A 77 -8.05 12.98 -7.63
CA ILE A 77 -8.14 12.43 -6.27
C ILE A 77 -7.46 11.07 -6.24
N GLY A 78 -6.77 10.74 -5.14
CA GLY A 78 -6.13 9.44 -4.95
C GLY A 78 -5.64 9.24 -3.52
N LEU A 79 -4.90 8.15 -3.31
CA LEU A 79 -4.23 7.88 -2.04
C LEU A 79 -2.75 8.24 -2.18
N PHE A 80 -2.28 9.16 -1.35
CA PHE A 80 -0.84 9.37 -1.19
C PHE A 80 -0.32 8.39 -0.14
N ALA A 81 0.50 7.43 -0.56
CA ALA A 81 1.07 6.43 0.34
C ALA A 81 2.32 6.99 1.03
N HIS A 82 2.25 7.14 2.36
CA HIS A 82 3.38 7.60 3.18
C HIS A 82 4.40 6.49 3.39
N ARG A 83 3.89 5.29 3.62
CA ARG A 83 4.66 4.06 3.86
C ARG A 83 3.91 2.87 3.28
N ILE A 84 4.69 1.93 2.75
CA ILE A 84 4.18 0.64 2.28
C ILE A 84 5.18 -0.42 2.72
N TRP A 85 4.72 -1.44 3.42
CA TRP A 85 5.53 -2.60 3.81
C TRP A 85 5.05 -3.85 3.08
N VAL A 86 5.97 -4.69 2.62
CA VAL A 86 5.67 -5.95 1.94
C VAL A 86 6.64 -7.06 2.34
N ASN A 87 6.23 -8.32 2.22
CA ASN A 87 7.10 -9.49 2.45
C ASN A 87 7.74 -10.08 1.18
N ASN A 88 7.76 -9.34 0.06
CA ASN A 88 8.27 -9.84 -1.21
C ASN A 88 9.21 -8.85 -1.88
N ALA A 89 10.46 -9.27 -2.11
CA ALA A 89 11.50 -8.42 -2.69
C ALA A 89 11.15 -7.97 -4.12
N ALA A 90 10.64 -8.85 -4.99
CA ALA A 90 10.22 -8.46 -6.34
C ALA A 90 9.12 -7.38 -6.31
N SER A 91 8.20 -7.45 -5.33
CA SER A 91 7.21 -6.39 -5.09
C SER A 91 7.86 -5.07 -4.68
N VAL A 92 8.89 -5.08 -3.81
CA VAL A 92 9.67 -3.88 -3.46
C VAL A 92 10.32 -3.28 -4.70
N HIS A 93 11.08 -4.08 -5.45
CA HIS A 93 11.83 -3.61 -6.61
C HIS A 93 10.91 -3.10 -7.73
N GLY A 94 9.87 -3.85 -8.09
CA GLY A 94 8.90 -3.42 -9.09
C GLY A 94 8.04 -2.24 -8.62
N GLY A 95 7.61 -2.24 -7.35
CA GLY A 95 6.92 -1.14 -6.68
C GLY A 95 7.64 0.20 -6.84
N ARG A 96 8.93 0.21 -6.53
CA ARG A 96 9.82 1.37 -6.64
C ARG A 96 10.16 1.69 -8.10
N GLY A 97 10.48 0.68 -8.90
CA GLY A 97 10.97 0.81 -10.27
C GLY A 97 9.90 1.30 -11.24
N ILE A 98 8.74 0.64 -11.24
CA ILE A 98 7.64 0.89 -12.18
C ILE A 98 6.81 2.10 -11.72
N TRP A 99 6.37 2.11 -10.46
CA TRP A 99 5.36 3.07 -9.97
C TRP A 99 5.89 4.14 -9.00
N GLY A 100 7.15 4.05 -8.56
CA GLY A 100 7.74 5.00 -7.62
C GLY A 100 7.09 4.97 -6.23
N LEU A 101 6.60 3.81 -5.81
CA LEU A 101 5.99 3.61 -4.49
C LEU A 101 7.08 3.38 -3.43
N PRO A 102 6.91 3.94 -2.21
CA PRO A 102 7.90 3.82 -1.14
C PRO A 102 7.76 2.47 -0.41
N LYS A 103 7.81 1.36 -1.15
CA LYS A 103 7.73 0.01 -0.57
C LYS A 103 8.99 -0.33 0.20
N GLU A 104 8.86 -0.97 1.34
CA GLU A 104 9.95 -1.46 2.19
C GLU A 104 9.68 -2.92 2.59
N MET A 105 10.72 -3.66 2.96
CA MET A 105 10.58 -5.04 3.39
C MET A 105 10.05 -5.11 4.82
N ALA A 106 9.18 -6.08 5.08
CA ALA A 106 8.71 -6.45 6.40
C ALA A 106 8.35 -7.94 6.45
N THR A 107 8.22 -8.47 7.66
CA THR A 107 7.66 -9.79 7.94
C THR A 107 6.21 -9.66 8.37
N PHE A 108 5.37 -10.62 7.93
CA PHE A 108 3.95 -10.70 8.24
C PHE A 108 3.69 -12.06 8.88
N ALA A 109 3.45 -12.08 10.18
CA ALA A 109 3.14 -13.29 10.93
C ALA A 109 1.63 -13.38 11.15
N TRP A 110 0.96 -14.16 10.29
CA TRP A 110 -0.48 -14.40 10.39
C TRP A 110 -0.80 -15.42 11.48
N CYS A 111 -1.77 -15.08 12.32
CA CYS A 111 -2.40 -16.00 13.28
C CYS A 111 -3.89 -16.14 12.95
N GLU A 112 -4.61 -16.98 13.69
CA GLU A 112 -6.02 -17.29 13.42
C GLU A 112 -6.90 -16.04 13.27
N ASN A 113 -6.69 -15.05 14.14
CA ASN A 113 -7.50 -13.82 14.20
C ASN A 113 -6.67 -12.55 14.07
N GLY A 114 -5.54 -12.57 13.34
CA GLY A 114 -4.71 -11.38 13.25
C GLY A 114 -3.45 -11.51 12.43
N VAL A 115 -2.70 -10.41 12.38
CA VAL A 115 -1.36 -10.38 11.78
C VAL A 115 -0.45 -9.42 12.54
N GLN A 116 0.77 -9.88 12.80
CA GLN A 116 1.84 -9.04 13.30
C GLN A 116 2.78 -8.65 12.16
N VAL A 117 3.06 -7.36 12.04
CA VAL A 117 3.94 -6.79 11.01
C VAL A 117 5.18 -6.21 11.67
N ARG A 118 6.36 -6.63 11.21
CA ARG A 118 7.65 -6.18 11.76
C ARG A 118 8.62 -5.87 10.62
N ASP A 119 9.31 -4.75 10.72
CA ASP A 119 10.42 -4.41 9.83
C ASP A 119 11.76 -4.51 10.58
N ASP A 120 12.85 -4.10 9.92
CA ASP A 120 14.19 -4.16 10.50
C ASP A 120 14.35 -3.25 11.73
N ALA A 121 13.51 -2.22 11.89
CA ALA A 121 13.52 -1.32 13.05
C ALA A 121 12.70 -1.88 14.23
N GLY A 122 11.81 -2.84 14.00
CA GLY A 122 11.04 -3.50 15.04
C GLY A 122 9.56 -3.68 14.68
N PRO A 123 8.67 -3.73 15.69
CA PRO A 123 7.24 -3.84 15.47
C PRO A 123 6.69 -2.62 14.70
N VAL A 124 5.95 -2.87 13.61
CA VAL A 124 5.28 -1.85 12.80
C VAL A 124 3.80 -1.76 13.19
N ALA A 125 3.13 -2.92 13.27
CA ALA A 125 1.71 -2.99 13.60
C ALA A 125 1.33 -4.39 14.11
N ASP A 126 0.32 -4.43 14.97
CA ASP A 126 -0.39 -5.66 15.35
C ASP A 126 -1.88 -5.43 15.05
N PHE A 127 -2.47 -6.30 14.22
CA PHE A 127 -3.87 -6.24 13.85
C PHE A 127 -4.60 -7.44 14.42
N ALA A 128 -5.53 -7.19 15.34
CA ALA A 128 -6.62 -8.13 15.61
C ALA A 128 -7.71 -7.97 14.54
N MET A 129 -8.14 -9.08 13.98
CA MET A 129 -9.19 -9.14 12.96
C MET A 129 -10.40 -9.83 13.57
N ASP A 130 -11.44 -9.05 13.81
CA ASP A 130 -12.74 -9.62 14.09
C ASP A 130 -13.37 -10.08 12.75
N PRO A 131 -13.79 -11.34 12.62
CA PRO A 131 -14.55 -11.80 11.46
C PRO A 131 -15.89 -11.07 11.26
N HIS A 132 -16.37 -10.27 12.22
CA HIS A 132 -17.60 -9.49 12.12
C HIS A 132 -17.48 -8.35 11.10
N ARG A 133 -18.12 -8.59 9.95
CA ARG A 133 -17.97 -7.85 8.69
C ARG A 133 -18.80 -6.57 8.67
N GLY A 134 -18.17 -5.44 8.32
CA GLY A 134 -18.87 -4.20 7.99
C GLY A 134 -19.80 -4.35 6.76
N ARG A 135 -20.89 -3.58 6.73
CA ARG A 135 -21.94 -3.62 5.69
C ARG A 135 -21.64 -2.76 4.46
N LEU A 136 -20.39 -2.73 3.97
CA LEU A 136 -20.08 -1.90 2.80
C LEU A 136 -20.46 -2.62 1.50
N PRO A 137 -21.17 -1.95 0.56
CA PRO A 137 -21.45 -2.50 -0.75
C PRO A 137 -20.15 -2.69 -1.55
N PRO A 138 -20.11 -3.58 -2.55
CA PRO A 138 -18.96 -3.70 -3.44
C PRO A 138 -18.71 -2.35 -4.12
N PHE A 139 -17.44 -1.91 -4.15
CA PHE A 139 -17.08 -0.63 -4.71
C PHE A 139 -15.84 -0.76 -5.61
N TRP A 140 -15.85 -0.02 -6.71
CA TRP A 140 -14.71 0.15 -7.61
C TRP A 140 -13.98 1.42 -7.19
N LEU A 141 -12.75 1.28 -6.69
CA LEU A 141 -11.86 2.42 -6.50
C LEU A 141 -10.94 2.54 -7.73
N PHE A 142 -11.19 3.56 -8.54
CA PHE A 142 -10.15 4.18 -9.37
C PHE A 142 -9.35 5.14 -8.50
N ALA A 143 -8.56 4.61 -7.57
CA ALA A 143 -7.68 5.43 -6.75
C ALA A 143 -6.29 5.42 -7.40
N PRO A 144 -5.87 6.47 -8.11
CA PRO A 144 -4.49 6.57 -8.49
C PRO A 144 -3.63 6.61 -7.22
N PHE A 145 -2.63 5.74 -7.15
CA PHE A 145 -1.57 5.89 -6.16
C PHE A 145 -0.63 7.00 -6.62
N LEU A 146 -0.35 7.93 -5.72
CA LEU A 146 0.54 9.06 -5.97
C LEU A 146 1.93 8.75 -5.43
N GLY A 147 2.84 8.37 -6.33
CA GLY A 147 4.25 8.16 -6.05
C GLY A 147 5.09 9.39 -6.41
N ARG A 148 6.27 9.54 -5.79
CA ARG A 148 7.22 10.60 -6.14
C ARG A 148 8.56 9.97 -6.51
N ARG A 149 9.08 10.27 -7.71
CA ARG A 149 10.44 9.85 -8.10
C ARG A 149 11.49 10.72 -7.41
N ARG A 150 12.71 10.21 -7.30
CA ARG A 150 13.87 10.87 -6.67
C ARG A 150 14.18 12.28 -7.23
N HIS A 151 13.79 12.60 -8.47
CA HIS A 151 14.00 13.91 -9.11
C HIS A 151 12.81 14.90 -8.95
N GLY A 152 11.85 14.60 -8.06
CA GLY A 152 10.70 15.48 -7.81
C GLY A 152 9.54 15.35 -8.80
N ALA A 153 9.70 14.59 -9.88
CA ALA A 153 8.61 14.23 -10.78
C ALA A 153 7.57 13.33 -10.07
N TRP A 154 6.29 13.62 -10.30
CA TRP A 154 5.18 12.87 -9.74
C TRP A 154 4.74 11.76 -10.69
N LEU A 155 4.54 10.56 -10.13
CA LEU A 155 3.93 9.45 -10.85
C LEU A 155 2.48 9.26 -10.37
N TYR A 156 1.58 9.17 -11.34
CA TYR A 156 0.20 8.80 -11.13
C TYR A 156 0.02 7.39 -11.66
N THR A 157 -0.17 6.46 -10.75
CA THR A 157 -0.43 5.07 -11.12
C THR A 157 -1.91 4.83 -11.01
N VAL A 158 -2.60 4.64 -12.13
CA VAL A 158 -4.00 4.21 -12.10
C VAL A 158 -4.03 2.73 -11.76
N ALA A 159 -4.45 2.40 -10.54
CA ALA A 159 -4.81 1.05 -10.16
C ALA A 159 -6.34 0.94 -10.16
N SER A 160 -6.87 -0.09 -10.80
CA SER A 160 -8.27 -0.46 -10.65
C SER A 160 -8.38 -1.48 -9.52
N LEU A 161 -8.96 -1.08 -8.39
CA LEU A 161 -9.28 -1.99 -7.31
C LEU A 161 -10.77 -2.34 -7.39
N SER A 162 -11.07 -3.62 -7.59
CA SER A 162 -12.41 -4.17 -7.46
C SER A 162 -12.48 -4.97 -6.16
N ALA A 163 -13.09 -4.40 -5.14
CA ALA A 163 -13.39 -5.14 -3.91
C ALA A 163 -14.79 -5.74 -4.03
N ARG A 164 -14.87 -7.08 -3.96
CA ARG A 164 -16.14 -7.78 -3.80
C ARG A 164 -16.21 -8.36 -2.41
N ARG A 165 -17.40 -8.34 -1.83
CA ARG A 165 -17.70 -9.14 -0.65
C ARG A 165 -17.58 -10.62 -1.05
N CYS A 166 -16.72 -11.38 -0.37
CA CYS A 166 -16.77 -12.84 -0.46
C CYS A 166 -18.09 -13.31 0.19
N ARG A 167 -18.97 -13.94 -0.60
CA ARG A 167 -20.11 -14.71 -0.09
C ARG A 167 -19.57 -16.04 0.48
N PRO A 168 -20.17 -16.58 1.56
CA PRO A 168 -19.85 -17.92 2.03
C PRO A 168 -20.12 -18.97 0.95
#